data_AF-A0A8T5E9M1-F1
#
_entry.id   AF-A0A8T5E9M1-F1
#
_cell.length_a   1.000
_cell.length_b   1.000
_cell.length_c   1.000
_cell.angle_alpha   90.00
_cell.angle_beta   90.00
_cell.angle_gamma   90.00
#
_symmetry.space_group_name_H-M   'P 1'
#
loop_
_entity.id
_entity.type
_entity.pdbx_description
1 polymer ?
#
loop_
_entity_poly.entity_id
_entity_poly.type
_entity_poly.pdbx_seq_one_letter_code
_entity_poly.pdbx_strand_id
1 'polypeptide(L)'
;EAMACYDESIMINDKSAYVLFMKSKLLFDLEKYKESIQFCDKAIKADPEDSDVWFCKGNSLKKLGKNEEAEICFVRAKELEK
;
A
#
# COMPACT_ATOMS: atom_id res chain seq x y z
N GLU A 1 -7.25 24.78 -11.33
CA GLU A 1 -6.00 24.10 -10.93
C GLU A 1 -5.57 24.42 -9.49
N ALA A 2 -6.45 24.23 -8.50
CA ALA A 2 -6.10 24.45 -7.08
C ALA A 2 -6.54 23.30 -6.14
N MET A 3 -7.32 22.33 -6.64
CA MET A 3 -7.75 21.19 -5.82
C MET A 3 -6.74 20.03 -5.81
N ALA A 4 -5.85 19.93 -6.79
CA ALA A 4 -4.89 18.82 -6.87
C ALA A 4 -3.74 18.90 -5.84
N CYS A 5 -3.43 20.10 -5.31
CA CYS A 5 -2.34 20.28 -4.33
C CYS A 5 -2.80 20.17 -2.87
N TYR A 6 -4.11 20.21 -2.58
CA TYR A 6 -4.58 20.15 -1.20
C TYR A 6 -4.51 18.73 -0.62
N ASP A 7 -4.72 17.70 -1.43
CA ASP A 7 -4.62 16.31 -0.96
C ASP A 7 -3.17 15.84 -0.76
N GLU A 8 -2.20 16.36 -1.53
CA GLU A 8 -0.78 16.05 -1.31
C GLU A 8 -0.23 16.62 0.00
N SER A 9 -0.72 17.80 0.43
CA SER A 9 -0.16 18.49 1.59
C SER A 9 -0.65 17.93 2.94
N ILE A 10 -1.87 17.38 3.01
CA ILE A 10 -2.39 16.73 4.23
C ILE A 10 -1.75 15.34 4.44
N MET A 11 -1.39 14.64 3.35
CA MET A 11 -0.75 13.31 3.41
C MET A 11 0.71 13.33 3.94
N ILE A 12 1.34 14.49 4.08
CA ILE A 12 2.78 14.55 4.40
C ILE A 12 3.06 14.37 5.90
N ASN A 13 2.09 14.61 6.80
CA ASN A 13 2.36 14.65 8.24
C ASN A 13 1.52 13.69 9.10
N ASP A 14 0.54 13.01 8.53
CA ASP A 14 -0.25 12.01 9.27
C ASP A 14 0.38 10.61 9.09
N LYS A 15 0.65 9.94 10.22
CA LYS A 15 1.19 8.58 10.28
C LYS A 15 0.08 7.51 10.29
N SER A 16 -1.17 7.92 10.07
CA SER A 16 -2.30 7.01 9.90
C SER A 16 -2.01 5.93 8.85
N ALA A 17 -2.47 4.71 9.12
CA ALA A 17 -2.38 3.57 8.19
C ALA A 17 -2.93 3.94 6.80
N TYR A 18 -4.03 4.69 6.77
CA TYR A 18 -4.67 5.17 5.55
C TYR A 18 -3.74 6.03 4.69
N VAL A 19 -3.01 6.98 5.29
CA VAL A 19 -2.11 7.87 4.53
C VAL A 19 -0.90 7.09 4.00
N LEU A 20 -0.38 6.16 4.79
CA LEU A 20 0.70 5.26 4.38
C LEU A 20 0.25 4.37 3.20
N PHE A 21 -1.00 3.89 3.23
CA PHE A 21 -1.62 3.13 2.14
C PHE A 21 -1.80 3.97 0.87
N MET A 22 -2.37 5.18 0.98
CA MET A 22 -2.54 6.06 -0.18
C MET A 22 -1.20 6.39 -0.84
N LYS A 23 -0.16 6.57 -0.03
CA LYS A 23 1.21 6.75 -0.54
C LYS A 23 1.78 5.50 -1.20
N SER A 24 1.54 4.30 -0.66
CA SER A 24 2.00 3.06 -1.32
C SER A 24 1.30 2.83 -2.65
N LYS A 25 0.01 3.17 -2.75
CA LYS A 25 -0.78 3.11 -3.98
C LYS A 25 -0.27 4.08 -5.03
N LEU A 26 -0.01 5.34 -4.66
CA LEU A 26 0.59 6.31 -5.57
C LEU A 26 1.96 5.84 -6.09
N LEU A 27 2.79 5.28 -5.21
CA LEU A 27 4.09 4.73 -5.60
C LEU A 27 3.96 3.52 -6.54
N PHE A 28 2.93 2.69 -6.35
CA PHE A 28 2.63 1.60 -7.26
C PHE A 28 2.24 2.12 -8.65
N ASP A 29 1.38 3.15 -8.72
CA ASP A 29 0.96 3.77 -9.98
C ASP A 29 2.13 4.46 -10.70
N LEU A 30 3.13 4.92 -9.95
CA LEU A 30 4.41 5.44 -10.47
C LEU A 30 5.43 4.34 -10.81
N GLU A 31 5.04 3.07 -10.78
CA GLU A 31 5.88 1.88 -10.98
C GLU A 31 7.06 1.74 -10.01
N LYS A 32 7.05 2.48 -8.89
CA LYS A 32 8.03 2.42 -7.81
C LYS A 32 7.65 1.31 -6.82
N TYR A 33 7.67 0.08 -7.31
CA TYR A 33 7.14 -1.07 -6.58
C TYR A 33 7.89 -1.36 -5.27
N LYS A 34 9.21 -1.14 -5.22
CA LYS A 34 10.01 -1.37 -4.00
C LYS A 34 9.63 -0.38 -2.90
N GLU A 35 9.50 0.90 -3.25
CA GLU A 35 9.07 1.94 -2.33
C GLU A 35 7.60 1.73 -1.91
N SER A 36 6.73 1.34 -2.85
CA SER A 36 5.35 0.95 -2.55
C SER A 36 5.29 -0.11 -1.45
N ILE A 37 6.07 -1.20 -1.57
CA ILE A 37 6.14 -2.26 -0.55
C ILE A 37 6.58 -1.70 0.81
N GLN A 38 7.58 -0.82 0.85
CA GLN A 38 8.04 -0.22 2.11
C GLN A 38 6.94 0.59 2.81
N PHE A 39 6.08 1.28 2.05
CA PHE A 39 4.95 2.00 2.62
C PHE A 39 3.80 1.07 2.99
N CYS A 40 3.53 0.02 2.21
CA CYS A 40 2.59 -1.03 2.61
C CYS A 40 3.01 -1.69 3.93
N ASP A 41 4.30 -1.99 4.11
CA ASP A 41 4.81 -2.58 5.36
C ASP A 41 4.61 -1.65 6.57
N LYS A 42 4.71 -0.33 6.36
CA LYS A 42 4.42 0.66 7.42
C LYS A 42 2.92 0.74 7.70
N ALA A 43 2.08 0.73 6.66
CA ALA A 43 0.63 0.71 6.79
C ALA A 43 0.17 -0.54 7.53
N ILE A 44 0.65 -1.74 7.16
CA ILE A 44 0.38 -3.02 7.86
C ILE A 44 0.81 -2.98 9.33
N LYS A 45 1.93 -2.31 9.65
CA LYS A 45 2.36 -2.17 11.05
C LYS A 45 1.43 -1.25 11.86
N ALA A 46 0.81 -0.27 11.21
CA ALA A 46 -0.12 0.65 11.85
C ALA A 46 -1.52 0.05 11.95
N ASP A 47 -1.96 -0.64 10.91
CA ASP A 47 -3.21 -1.40 10.84
C ASP A 47 -2.97 -2.73 10.07
N PRO A 48 -2.81 -3.85 10.79
CA PRO A 48 -2.56 -5.15 10.17
C PRO A 48 -3.83 -5.80 9.59
N GLU A 49 -5.01 -5.25 9.87
CA GLU A 49 -6.31 -5.79 9.46
C GLU A 49 -6.83 -5.15 8.16
N ASP A 50 -6.14 -4.14 7.64
CA ASP A 50 -6.47 -3.50 6.36
C ASP A 50 -6.12 -4.42 5.16
N SER A 51 -7.14 -5.08 4.62
CA SER A 51 -7.03 -5.98 3.47
C SER A 51 -6.51 -5.30 2.20
N ASP A 52 -6.83 -4.02 1.98
CA ASP A 52 -6.44 -3.28 0.79
C ASP A 52 -4.92 -3.06 0.74
N VAL A 53 -4.30 -2.86 1.91
CA VAL A 53 -2.84 -2.73 2.01
C VAL A 53 -2.13 -4.03 1.66
N TRP A 54 -2.65 -5.17 2.14
CA TRP A 54 -2.12 -6.50 1.78
C TRP A 54 -2.26 -6.76 0.28
N PHE A 55 -3.40 -6.41 -0.31
CA PHE A 55 -3.61 -6.52 -1.75
C PHE A 55 -2.64 -5.65 -2.55
N CYS A 56 -2.43 -4.39 -2.14
CA CYS A 56 -1.48 -3.48 -2.77
C CYS A 56 -0.04 -4.00 -2.69
N LYS A 57 0.37 -4.52 -1.52
CA LYS A 57 1.68 -5.15 -1.35
C LYS A 57 1.86 -6.36 -2.27
N GLY A 58 0.84 -7.22 -2.37
CA GLY A 58 0.83 -8.39 -3.25
C GLY A 58 1.01 -8.00 -4.72
N ASN A 59 0.30 -6.97 -5.18
CA ASN A 59 0.44 -6.44 -6.54
C ASN A 59 1.85 -5.90 -6.80
N SER A 60 2.41 -5.12 -5.87
CA SER A 60 3.78 -4.61 -5.99
C SER A 60 4.83 -5.73 -6.05
N LEU A 61 4.66 -6.78 -5.25
CA LEU A 61 5.53 -7.97 -5.26
C LEU A 61 5.44 -8.73 -6.58
N LYS A 62 4.23 -8.94 -7.09
CA LYS A 62 3.99 -9.58 -8.40
C LYS A 62 4.66 -8.80 -9.53
N LYS A 63 4.59 -7.46 -9.52
CA LYS A 63 5.27 -6.61 -10.50
C LYS A 63 6.81 -6.73 -10.44
N LEU A 64 7.36 -7.08 -9.29
CA LEU A 64 8.79 -7.39 -9.12
C LEU A 64 9.14 -8.85 -9.40
N GLY A 65 8.20 -9.69 -9.83
CA GLY A 65 8.40 -11.12 -10.09
C GLY A 65 8.45 -11.99 -8.84
N LYS A 66 8.18 -11.43 -7.66
CA LYS A 66 8.16 -12.14 -6.37
C LYS A 66 6.80 -12.81 -6.15
N ASN A 67 6.49 -13.79 -6.98
CA ASN A 67 5.15 -14.41 -7.03
C ASN A 67 4.77 -15.15 -5.75
N GLU A 68 5.73 -15.84 -5.10
CA GLU A 68 5.47 -16.56 -3.84
C GLU A 68 5.11 -15.61 -2.70
N GLU A 69 5.87 -14.53 -2.53
CA GLU A 69 5.58 -13.49 -1.52
C GLU A 69 4.25 -12.77 -1.81
N ALA A 70 3.93 -12.57 -3.09
CA ALA A 70 2.67 -11.97 -3.51
C ALA A 70 1.45 -12.84 -3.13
N GLU A 71 1.54 -14.15 -3.36
CA GLU A 71 0.46 -15.09 -3.03
C GLU A 71 0.16 -15.10 -1.53
N ILE A 72 1.20 -15.07 -0.70
CA ILE A 72 1.05 -14.95 0.77
C ILE A 72 0.26 -13.67 1.12
N CYS A 73 0.56 -12.55 0.47
CA CYS A 73 -0.16 -11.30 0.71
C CYS A 73 -1.62 -11.39 0.26
N PHE A 74 -1.92 -12.03 -0.87
CA PHE A 74 -3.29 -12.19 -1.34
C PHE A 74 -4.12 -13.14 -0.48
N VAL A 75 -3.52 -14.22 0.00
CA VAL A 75 -4.15 -15.10 0.99
C VAL A 75 -4.51 -14.30 2.24
N ARG A 76 -3.56 -13.51 2.76
CA ARG A 76 -3.80 -12.67 3.93
C ARG A 76 -4.90 -11.64 3.72
N ALA A 77 -4.92 -10.95 2.58
CA ALA A 77 -5.97 -10.01 2.23
C ALA A 77 -7.35 -10.70 2.24
N LYS A 78 -7.46 -11.87 1.60
CA LYS A 78 -8.70 -12.64 1.53
C LYS A 78 -9.18 -13.18 2.88
N GLU A 79 -8.27 -13.45 3.81
CA GLU A 79 -8.63 -13.83 5.18
C GLU A 79 -9.28 -12.68 5.97
N LEU A 80 -8.87 -11.44 5.66
CA LEU A 80 -9.35 -10.22 6.33
C LEU A 80 -10.68 -9.69 5.77
N GLU A 81 -10.99 -9.99 4.51
CA GLU A 81 -12.25 -9.60 3.84
C GLU A 81 -13.50 -10.42 4.28
N LYS A 82 -13.37 -11.30 5.28
CA LYS A 82 -14.43 -12.26 5.68
C LYS A 82 -15.46 -11.72 6.65
#